data_AF-A0A5J4SZI1-F1
#
_entry.id   AF-A0A5J4SZI1-F1
#
_cell.length_a   1.000
_cell.length_b   1.000
_cell.length_c   1.000
_cell.angle_alpha   90.00
_cell.angle_beta   90.00
_cell.angle_gamma   90.00
#
_symmetry.space_group_name_H-M   'P 1'
#
loop_
_entity.id
_entity.type
_entity.pdbx_description
1 polymer ?
#
loop_
_entity_poly.entity_id
_entity_poly.type
_entity_poly.pdbx_seq_one_letter_code
_entity_poly.pdbx_strand_id
1 'polypeptide(L)'
;MSTTRSGEMVSAQIGKMGVMDNLQNGNFSLPDGQNFNIKNDGKQPVTLEIQLAGMSEGEFVETSFEVGWNPEIIKTVKQTSLSGINLLKWGY
;
A
#
# COMPACT_ATOMS: atom_id res chain seq x y z
N MET A 1 -3.14 -17.49 0.76
CA MET A 1 -4.25 -16.97 -0.08
C MET A 1 -5.50 -17.73 0.30
N SER A 2 -6.54 -17.04 0.76
CA SER A 2 -7.77 -17.68 1.26
C SER A 2 -8.90 -17.41 0.27
N THR A 3 -9.29 -18.42 -0.49
CA THR A 3 -10.52 -18.40 -1.29
C THR A 3 -11.72 -18.69 -0.38
N THR A 4 -12.87 -18.06 -0.63
CA THR A 4 -14.12 -18.56 -0.03
C THR A 4 -14.41 -19.96 -0.59
N ARG A 5 -15.26 -20.73 0.10
CA ARG A 5 -15.72 -22.05 -0.39
C ARG A 5 -16.40 -21.96 -1.78
N SER A 6 -16.80 -20.76 -2.23
CA SER A 6 -17.41 -20.49 -3.54
C SER A 6 -16.44 -19.95 -4.59
N GLY A 7 -15.14 -19.83 -4.30
CA GLY A 7 -14.14 -19.35 -5.26
C GLY A 7 -14.11 -17.83 -5.45
N GLU A 8 -14.84 -17.07 -4.63
CA GLU A 8 -14.76 -15.61 -4.64
C GLU A 8 -13.44 -15.17 -3.99
N MET A 9 -12.76 -14.20 -4.61
CA MET A 9 -11.59 -13.57 -4.01
C MET A 9 -12.04 -12.80 -2.77
N VAL A 10 -11.55 -13.20 -1.59
CA VAL A 10 -11.75 -12.44 -0.37
C VAL A 10 -10.81 -11.24 -0.44
N SER A 11 -11.35 -10.06 -0.75
CA SER A 11 -10.63 -8.80 -0.54
C SER A 11 -10.32 -8.65 0.95
N ALA A 12 -9.18 -8.04 1.29
CA ALA A 12 -8.88 -7.71 2.67
C ALA A 12 -10.04 -6.88 3.25
N GLN A 13 -10.60 -7.32 4.38
CA GLN A 13 -11.58 -6.52 5.10
C GLN A 13 -10.85 -5.39 5.80
N ILE A 14 -10.79 -4.22 5.16
CA ILE A 14 -10.14 -3.03 5.70
C ILE A 14 -11.02 -2.46 6.83
N GLY A 15 -10.62 -2.72 8.07
CA GLY A 15 -11.30 -2.23 9.27
C GLY A 15 -10.80 -0.85 9.72
N LYS A 16 -9.57 -0.49 9.32
CA LYS A 16 -8.95 0.80 9.64
C LYS A 16 -8.24 1.37 8.42
N MET A 17 -8.34 2.69 8.22
CA MET A 17 -7.65 3.39 7.14
C MET A 17 -7.12 4.75 7.58
N GLY A 18 -6.12 5.25 6.85
CA GLY A 18 -5.59 6.59 7.02
C GLY A 18 -4.91 7.12 5.76
N VAL A 19 -4.48 8.37 5.81
CA VAL A 19 -3.71 8.99 4.73
C VAL A 19 -2.25 8.63 4.91
N MET A 20 -1.55 8.41 3.80
CA MET A 20 -0.10 8.30 3.80
C MET A 20 0.48 9.70 3.84
N ASP A 21 0.98 10.14 4.99
CA ASP A 21 1.57 11.46 5.16
C ASP A 21 3.09 11.43 5.02
N ASN A 22 3.66 12.61 4.74
CA ASN A 22 5.10 12.84 4.77
C ASN A 22 5.99 11.97 3.85
N LEU A 23 5.43 11.28 2.84
CA LEU A 23 6.17 10.45 1.88
C LEU A 23 7.18 11.24 1.02
N GLN A 24 7.15 12.58 1.08
CA GLN A 24 8.15 13.45 0.45
C GLN A 24 9.45 13.56 1.25
N ASN A 25 9.40 13.35 2.57
CA ASN A 25 10.52 13.58 3.48
C ASN A 25 11.07 12.29 4.10
N GLY A 26 10.43 11.15 3.86
CA GLY A 26 10.92 9.84 4.30
C GLY A 26 10.03 8.70 3.83
N ASN A 27 10.49 7.48 4.11
CA ASN A 27 9.70 6.27 3.88
C ASN A 27 8.48 6.27 4.82
N PHE A 28 7.37 5.70 4.35
CA PHE A 28 6.17 5.50 5.16
C PHE A 28 6.05 4.03 5.57
N SER A 29 5.82 3.80 6.86
CA SER A 29 5.42 2.52 7.44
C SER A 29 4.49 2.76 8.62
N LEU A 30 3.69 1.77 8.99
CA LEU A 30 2.84 1.89 10.17
C LEU A 30 3.70 1.83 11.46
N PRO A 31 3.37 2.59 12.52
CA PRO A 31 4.20 2.70 13.73
C PRO A 31 4.48 1.38 14.46
N ASP A 32 3.58 0.42 14.33
CA ASP A 32 3.66 -0.91 14.92
C ASP A 32 4.29 -1.96 13.98
N GLY A 33 4.73 -1.54 12.79
CA GLY A 33 5.24 -2.43 11.74
C GLY A 33 4.17 -3.31 11.12
N GLN A 34 2.88 -3.00 11.34
CA GLN A 34 1.78 -3.72 10.74
C GLN A 34 1.81 -3.58 9.22
N ASN A 35 1.46 -4.68 8.56
CA ASN A 35 1.31 -4.68 7.11
C ASN A 35 -0.04 -4.05 6.71
N PHE A 36 -0.06 -3.42 5.55
CA PHE A 36 -1.24 -2.72 5.04
C PHE A 36 -1.37 -2.88 3.52
N ASN A 37 -2.57 -2.64 3.03
CA ASN A 37 -2.86 -2.45 1.61
C ASN A 37 -2.83 -0.96 1.26
N ILE A 38 -2.53 -0.64 0.01
CA ILE A 38 -2.59 0.72 -0.51
C ILE A 38 -3.90 0.93 -1.26
N LYS A 39 -4.52 2.08 -1.01
CA LYS A 39 -5.58 2.62 -1.85
C LYS A 39 -5.07 3.85 -2.59
N ASN A 40 -5.20 3.86 -3.90
CA ASN A 40 -4.99 5.05 -4.73
C ASN A 40 -6.35 5.73 -4.96
N ASP A 41 -6.62 6.82 -4.24
CA ASP A 41 -7.80 7.68 -4.44
C ASP A 41 -7.58 8.74 -5.55
N GLY A 42 -6.49 8.63 -6.32
CA GLY A 42 -6.22 9.46 -7.48
C GLY A 42 -7.09 9.12 -8.68
N LYS A 43 -6.82 9.80 -9.81
CA LYS A 43 -7.52 9.59 -11.08
C LYS A 43 -6.75 8.71 -12.07
N GLN A 44 -5.50 8.40 -11.76
CA GLN A 44 -4.57 7.66 -12.62
C GLN A 44 -3.75 6.70 -11.76
N PRO A 45 -3.25 5.60 -12.35
CA PRO A 45 -2.32 4.71 -11.67
C PRO A 45 -1.05 5.45 -11.23
N VAL A 46 -0.43 5.00 -10.15
CA VAL A 46 0.84 5.54 -9.67
C VAL A 46 1.87 4.43 -9.49
N THR A 47 3.09 4.70 -9.90
CA THR A 47 4.21 3.78 -9.67
C THR A 47 4.96 4.17 -8.40
N LEU A 48 5.15 3.22 -7.49
CA LEU A 48 5.84 3.42 -6.22
C LEU A 48 6.89 2.32 -6.01
N GLU A 49 7.98 2.67 -5.35
CA GLU A 49 8.89 1.69 -4.77
C GLU A 49 8.38 1.27 -3.38
N ILE A 50 8.17 -0.01 -3.17
CA ILE A 50 7.56 -0.58 -1.97
C ILE A 50 8.32 -1.80 -1.46
N GLN A 51 8.27 -2.05 -0.16
CA GLN A 51 8.70 -3.29 0.46
C GLN A 51 7.46 -4.15 0.76
N LEU A 52 7.33 -5.30 0.11
CA LEU A 52 6.26 -6.25 0.40
C LEU A 52 6.45 -6.86 1.80
N ALA A 53 5.35 -7.28 2.44
CA ALA A 53 5.37 -7.84 3.80
C ALA A 53 6.32 -9.02 4.01
N GLY A 54 6.57 -9.82 2.96
CA GLY A 54 7.47 -10.97 3.00
C GLY A 54 8.91 -10.68 2.58
N MET A 55 9.24 -9.44 2.22
CA MET A 55 10.59 -9.06 1.78
C MET A 55 11.50 -8.70 2.93
N SER A 56 12.80 -8.93 2.72
CA SER A 56 13.87 -8.49 3.60
C SER A 56 13.83 -6.97 3.81
N GLU A 57 14.22 -6.53 5.01
CA GLU A 57 14.26 -5.11 5.34
C GLU A 57 15.26 -4.36 4.47
N GLY A 58 14.82 -3.23 3.91
CA GLY A 58 15.63 -2.41 3.01
C GLY A 58 15.57 -2.82 1.54
N GLU A 59 14.90 -3.92 1.19
CA GLU A 59 14.65 -4.29 -0.20
C GLU A 59 13.34 -3.65 -0.71
N PHE A 60 13.40 -3.04 -1.89
CA PHE A 60 12.26 -2.40 -2.53
C PHE A 60 12.04 -2.92 -3.94
N VAL A 61 10.78 -3.02 -4.34
CA VAL A 61 10.36 -3.33 -5.71
C VAL A 61 9.49 -2.19 -6.24
N GLU A 62 9.63 -1.92 -7.53
CA GLU A 62 8.77 -0.96 -8.23
C GLU A 62 7.45 -1.65 -8.60
N THR A 63 6.32 -1.05 -8.21
CA THR A 63 4.99 -1.58 -8.48
C THR A 63 4.04 -0.46 -8.89
N SER A 64 3.17 -0.72 -9.87
CA SER A 64 2.08 0.17 -10.28
C SER A 64 0.83 -0.11 -9.45
N PHE A 65 0.25 0.94 -8.87
CA PHE A 65 -0.97 0.89 -8.09
C PHE A 65 -2.12 1.53 -8.87
N GLU A 66 -3.09 0.70 -9.24
CA GLU A 66 -4.31 1.12 -9.93
C GLU A 66 -5.21 1.93 -9.01
N VAL A 67 -6.12 2.72 -9.60
CA VAL A 67 -7.11 3.50 -8.85
C VAL A 67 -8.01 2.55 -8.04
N GLY A 68 -8.13 2.80 -6.75
CA GLY A 68 -8.84 1.94 -5.80
C GLY A 68 -7.90 1.15 -4.89
N TRP A 69 -8.45 0.09 -4.27
CA TRP A 69 -7.69 -0.79 -3.36
C TRP A 69 -6.86 -1.78 -4.16
N ASN A 70 -5.59 -1.89 -3.79
CA ASN A 70 -4.64 -2.80 -4.42
C ASN A 70 -4.33 -3.99 -3.48
N PRO A 71 -4.26 -5.22 -4.01
CA PRO A 71 -4.18 -6.44 -3.21
C PRO A 71 -2.82 -6.67 -2.54
N GLU A 72 -1.78 -5.93 -2.95
CA GLU A 72 -0.43 -6.05 -2.42
C GLU A 72 -0.40 -5.71 -0.92
N ILE A 73 0.13 -6.65 -0.13
CA ILE A 73 0.33 -6.49 1.31
C ILE A 73 1.75 -5.95 1.53
N ILE A 74 1.83 -4.73 2.06
CA ILE A 74 3.02 -3.90 2.05
C ILE A 74 3.43 -3.58 3.49
N LYS A 75 4.73 -3.49 3.72
CA LYS A 75 5.32 -3.08 5.00
C LYS A 75 5.79 -1.63 4.98
N THR A 76 6.39 -1.21 3.85
CA THR A 76 6.99 0.13 3.71
C THR A 76 6.75 0.66 2.30
N VAL A 77 6.43 1.94 2.18
CA VAL A 77 6.49 2.69 0.91
C VAL A 77 7.72 3.59 0.96
N LYS A 78 8.56 3.51 -0.07
CA LYS A 78 9.77 4.33 -0.16
C LYS A 78 9.40 5.78 -0.40
N GLN A 79 10.22 6.69 0.14
CA GLN A 79 10.10 8.13 -0.12
C GLN A 79 9.99 8.41 -1.62
N THR A 80 9.06 9.29 -2.01
CA THR A 80 8.90 9.72 -3.40
C THR A 80 8.58 11.21 -3.49
N SER A 81 9.01 11.83 -4.59
CA SER A 81 8.69 13.22 -4.93
C SER A 81 7.39 13.37 -5.71
N LEU A 82 6.60 12.29 -5.84
CA LEU A 82 5.29 12.33 -6.50
C LEU A 82 4.39 13.41 -5.87
N SER A 83 3.79 14.22 -6.74
CA SER A 83 2.77 15.19 -6.35
C SER A 83 1.44 14.44 -6.13
N GLY A 84 0.69 14.79 -5.08
CA GLY A 84 -0.61 14.17 -4.79
C GLY A 84 -0.57 12.96 -3.83
N ILE A 85 0.45 12.87 -2.97
CA ILE A 85 0.58 11.82 -1.93
C ILE A 85 -0.65 11.75 -0.99
N ASN A 86 -1.35 12.86 -0.79
CA ASN A 86 -2.61 12.91 -0.04
C ASN A 86 -3.73 12.05 -0.64
N LEU A 87 -3.56 11.59 -1.88
CA LEU A 87 -4.46 10.65 -2.56
C LEU A 87 -4.11 9.18 -2.27
N LEU A 88 -2.94 8.91 -1.68
CA LEU A 88 -2.56 7.58 -1.23
C LEU A 88 -3.03 7.35 0.21
N LYS A 89 -3.73 6.24 0.39
CA LYS A 89 -4.21 5.79 1.70
C LYS A 89 -3.70 4.40 1.99
N TRP A 90 -3.63 4.07 3.27
CA TRP A 90 -3.32 2.74 3.75
C TRP A 90 -4.55 2.16 4.46
N GLY A 91 -4.62 0.84 4.56
CA GLY A 91 -5.60 0.17 5.40
C GLY A 91 -5.30 -1.30 5.67
N TYR A 92 -5.87 -1.84 6.74
CA TYR A 92 -5.79 -3.23 7.18
C TYR A 92 -6.97 -3.61 8.08
#